data_AF-H1BGL6-F1
#
_entry.id   AF-H1BGL6-F1
#
_cell.length_a   1.000
_cell.length_b   1.000
_cell.length_c   1.000
_cell.angle_alpha   90.00
_cell.angle_beta   90.00
_cell.angle_gamma   90.00
#
_symmetry.space_group_name_H-M   'P 1'
#
loop_
_entity.id
_entity.type
_entity.pdbx_description
1 polymer ?
#
loop_
_entity_poly.entity_id
_entity_poly.type
_entity_poly.pdbx_seq_one_letter_code
_entity_poly.pdbx_strand_id
1 'polypeptide(L)'
;MLTIGYDIENLETAAPYIKAVTTDRYGRTIPKHAHGTANLKRQTASSKWMIKEVMKLFDRIINPHLTVRRINISANHVVDEKQVQQKAEAEQLDLFVDYDALRQQEEKERAQLDKEKALQQATLQIKKKYGKNAVLKGMNLEEGANTIRRNETIGGHKA
;
A
#
# COMPACT_ATOMS: atom_id res chain seq x y z
N MET A 1 5.57 6.17 -2.56
CA MET A 1 6.45 5.71 -3.66
C MET A 1 6.36 4.19 -3.74
N LEU A 2 6.31 3.66 -4.96
CA LEU A 2 6.26 2.22 -5.25
C LEU A 2 7.39 1.87 -6.21
N THR A 3 8.16 0.84 -5.88
CA THR A 3 9.19 0.27 -6.75
C THR A 3 8.98 -1.23 -6.87
N ILE A 4 8.97 -1.73 -8.10
CA ILE A 4 8.75 -3.13 -8.44
C ILE A 4 10.01 -3.64 -9.11
N GLY A 5 10.64 -4.64 -8.49
CA GLY A 5 11.74 -5.37 -9.09
C GLY A 5 11.22 -6.64 -9.74
N TYR A 6 11.58 -6.82 -11.01
CA TYR A 6 11.24 -8.02 -11.79
C TYR A 6 12.21 -9.16 -11.49
N ASP A 7 11.77 -10.39 -11.76
CA ASP A 7 12.62 -11.57 -11.66
C ASP A 7 13.66 -11.61 -12.81
N ILE A 8 14.81 -12.23 -12.54
CA ILE A 8 15.88 -12.44 -13.53
C ILE A 8 15.46 -13.42 -14.62
N GLU A 9 14.60 -14.39 -14.28
CA GLU A 9 14.08 -15.39 -15.22
C GLU A 9 13.35 -14.75 -16.42
N ASN A 10 12.83 -13.53 -16.25
CA ASN A 10 12.18 -12.79 -17.32
C ASN A 10 13.12 -12.48 -18.51
N LEU A 11 14.45 -12.46 -18.29
CA LEU A 11 15.41 -12.28 -19.37
C LEU A 11 15.36 -13.41 -20.40
N GLU A 12 14.96 -14.61 -19.98
CA GLU A 12 14.82 -15.78 -20.86
C GLU A 12 13.36 -15.96 -21.29
N THR A 13 12.41 -15.87 -20.35
CA THR A 13 11.00 -16.20 -20.59
C THR A 13 10.23 -15.09 -21.30
N ALA A 14 10.65 -13.83 -21.14
CA ALA A 14 9.92 -12.65 -21.61
C ALA A 14 10.82 -11.60 -22.26
N ALA A 15 11.96 -12.03 -22.84
CA ALA A 15 12.95 -11.16 -23.47
C ALA A 15 12.36 -10.09 -24.42
N PRO A 16 11.36 -10.40 -25.29
CA PRO A 16 10.78 -9.42 -26.20
C PRO A 16 10.06 -8.26 -25.51
N TYR A 17 9.62 -8.45 -24.26
CA TYR A 17 8.87 -7.46 -23.50
C TYR A 17 9.76 -6.57 -22.62
N ILE A 18 11.08 -6.81 -22.61
CA ILE A 18 12.05 -6.06 -21.81
C ILE A 18 12.57 -4.87 -22.60
N LYS A 19 12.23 -3.67 -22.15
CA LYS A 19 12.69 -2.42 -22.79
C LYS A 19 14.10 -2.01 -22.37
N ALA A 20 14.51 -2.37 -21.15
CA ALA A 20 15.79 -1.99 -20.58
C ALA A 20 16.21 -2.97 -19.50
N VAL A 21 17.52 -3.16 -19.37
CA VAL A 21 18.15 -3.96 -18.33
C VAL A 21 19.03 -3.08 -17.44
N THR A 22 19.27 -3.53 -16.21
CA THR A 22 20.16 -2.89 -15.24
C THR A 22 20.95 -3.96 -14.52
N THR A 23 22.11 -3.60 -13.99
CA THR A 23 22.91 -4.50 -13.15
C THR A 23 22.48 -4.34 -11.69
N ASP A 24 22.20 -5.44 -11.00
CA ASP A 24 21.92 -5.43 -9.56
C ASP A 24 23.21 -5.31 -8.74
N ARG A 25 23.08 -5.10 -7.42
CA ARG A 25 24.20 -4.99 -6.47
C ARG A 25 25.12 -6.22 -6.44
N TYR A 26 24.64 -7.37 -6.93
CA TYR A 26 25.41 -8.61 -7.06
C TYR A 26 26.09 -8.79 -8.43
N GLY A 27 26.07 -7.77 -9.31
CA GLY A 27 26.70 -7.84 -10.63
C GLY A 27 25.88 -8.59 -11.70
N ARG A 28 24.65 -9.01 -11.38
CA ARG A 28 23.77 -9.75 -12.30
C ARG A 28 22.96 -8.78 -13.16
N THR A 29 22.79 -9.08 -14.44
CA THR A 29 21.86 -8.38 -15.32
C THR A 29 20.43 -8.75 -14.94
N ILE A 30 19.57 -7.75 -14.76
CA ILE A 30 18.14 -7.92 -14.45
C ILE A 30 17.31 -6.93 -15.27
N PRO A 31 16.01 -7.20 -15.50
CA PRO A 31 15.13 -6.22 -16.10
C PRO A 31 15.08 -4.93 -15.26
N LYS A 32 15.05 -3.77 -15.91
CA LYS A 32 14.96 -2.48 -15.23
C LYS A 32 13.69 -2.43 -14.38
N HIS A 33 13.84 -2.00 -13.12
CA HIS A 33 12.72 -1.90 -12.18
C HIS A 33 11.67 -0.88 -12.66
N ALA A 34 10.40 -1.18 -12.39
CA ALA A 34 9.35 -0.17 -12.49
C ALA A 34 9.32 0.66 -11.21
N HIS A 35 9.17 1.96 -11.36
CA HIS A 35 9.17 2.89 -10.23
C HIS A 35 8.15 4.00 -10.49
N GLY A 36 7.46 4.42 -9.43
CA GLY A 36 6.54 5.54 -9.53
C GLY A 36 6.13 6.11 -8.18
N THR A 37 5.48 7.25 -8.26
CA THR A 37 4.90 7.96 -7.12
C THR A 37 3.42 8.23 -7.40
N ALA A 38 2.62 8.17 -6.34
CA ALA A 38 1.23 8.59 -6.34
C ALA A 38 1.01 9.48 -5.12
N ASN A 39 0.36 10.62 -5.34
CA ASN A 39 0.02 11.56 -4.28
C ASN A 39 -1.40 11.26 -3.82
N LEU A 40 -1.60 11.20 -2.51
CA LEU A 40 -2.92 11.15 -1.92
C LEU A 40 -3.47 12.57 -1.89
N LYS A 41 -4.74 12.75 -2.24
CA LYS A 41 -5.40 14.08 -2.27
C LYS A 41 -5.32 14.81 -0.93
N ARG A 42 -5.33 14.06 0.16
CA ARG A 42 -5.20 14.55 1.53
C ARG A 42 -4.32 13.60 2.34
N GLN A 43 -3.80 14.10 3.44
CA GLN A 43 -3.18 13.26 4.46
C GLN A 43 -4.25 12.31 5.02
N THR A 44 -3.95 11.01 5.04
CA THR A 44 -4.92 10.00 5.48
C THR A 44 -4.23 8.79 6.08
N ALA A 45 -4.90 8.18 7.06
CA ALA A 45 -4.53 6.89 7.63
C ALA A 45 -5.43 5.73 7.13
N SER A 46 -6.36 6.00 6.20
CA SER A 46 -7.26 4.96 5.67
C SER A 46 -6.48 3.98 4.80
N SER A 47 -6.49 2.72 5.22
CA SER A 47 -5.88 1.62 4.47
C SER A 47 -6.59 1.42 3.13
N LYS A 48 -7.91 1.59 3.09
CA LYS A 48 -8.71 1.48 1.87
C LYS A 48 -8.27 2.48 0.79
N TRP A 49 -8.06 3.73 1.18
CA TRP A 49 -7.62 4.79 0.28
C TRP A 49 -6.19 4.59 -0.20
N MET A 50 -5.30 4.24 0.72
CA MET A 50 -3.91 3.91 0.39
C MET A 50 -3.81 2.75 -0.59
N ILE A 51 -4.54 1.65 -0.33
CA ILE A 51 -4.58 0.48 -1.22
C ILE A 51 -5.12 0.89 -2.59
N LYS A 52 -6.23 1.63 -2.66
CA LYS A 52 -6.82 2.07 -3.92
C LYS A 52 -5.83 2.85 -4.80
N GLU A 53 -5.14 3.83 -4.22
CA GLU A 53 -4.20 4.65 -4.99
C GLU A 53 -2.89 3.91 -5.33
N VAL A 54 -2.40 3.03 -4.44
CA VAL A 54 -1.24 2.18 -4.73
C VAL A 54 -1.55 1.14 -5.81
N MET A 55 -2.75 0.56 -5.83
CA MET A 55 -3.16 -0.38 -6.88
C MET A 55 -3.23 0.31 -8.25
N LYS A 56 -3.82 1.51 -8.34
CA LYS A 56 -3.80 2.30 -9.58
C LYS A 56 -2.37 2.62 -10.04
N LEU A 57 -1.49 2.94 -9.09
CA LEU A 57 -0.08 3.19 -9.40
C LEU A 57 0.59 1.91 -9.93
N PHE A 58 0.33 0.77 -9.30
CA PHE A 58 0.83 -0.53 -9.70
C PHE A 58 0.43 -0.85 -11.15
N ASP A 59 -0.87 -0.79 -11.45
CA ASP A 59 -1.42 -1.09 -12.79
C ASP A 59 -0.82 -0.18 -13.88
N ARG A 60 -0.50 1.07 -13.52
CA ARG A 60 0.10 2.05 -14.45
C ARG A 60 1.57 1.77 -14.75
N ILE A 61 2.34 1.29 -13.77
CA ILE A 61 3.82 1.18 -13.90
C ILE A 61 4.29 -0.24 -14.23
N ILE A 62 3.48 -1.25 -13.92
CA ILE A 62 3.85 -2.65 -14.11
C ILE A 62 3.91 -3.02 -15.60
N ASN A 63 4.86 -3.88 -15.96
CA ASN A 63 4.80 -4.61 -17.22
C ASN A 63 4.08 -5.95 -16.97
N PRO A 64 2.88 -6.17 -17.54
CA PRO A 64 2.08 -7.35 -17.26
C PRO A 64 2.72 -8.66 -17.76
N HIS A 65 3.71 -8.57 -18.66
CA HIS A 65 4.43 -9.74 -19.18
C HIS A 65 5.61 -10.17 -18.32
N LEU A 66 5.97 -9.42 -17.28
CA LEU A 66 7.12 -9.71 -16.43
C LEU A 66 6.68 -10.16 -15.04
N THR A 67 7.31 -11.20 -14.53
CA THR A 67 7.09 -11.69 -13.16
C THR A 67 7.74 -10.77 -12.13
N VAL A 68 7.04 -10.54 -11.02
CA VAL A 68 7.51 -9.67 -9.94
C VAL A 68 8.28 -10.47 -8.90
N ARG A 69 9.48 -10.01 -8.56
CA ARG A 69 10.34 -10.62 -7.52
C ARG A 69 10.32 -9.86 -6.21
N ARG A 70 10.23 -8.53 -6.25
CA ARG A 70 10.22 -7.68 -5.04
C ARG A 70 9.33 -6.46 -5.22
N ILE A 71 8.65 -6.08 -4.14
CA ILE A 71 7.82 -4.88 -4.06
C ILE A 71 8.30 -4.04 -2.88
N ASN A 72 8.68 -2.79 -3.16
CA ASN A 72 9.10 -1.81 -2.16
C ASN A 72 8.08 -0.67 -2.14
N ILE A 73 7.57 -0.36 -0.95
CA ILE A 73 6.61 0.74 -0.74
C ILE A 73 7.18 1.67 0.32
N SER A 74 7.16 2.96 0.06
CA SER A 74 7.51 4.00 1.03
C SER A 74 6.42 5.06 1.12
N ALA A 75 6.09 5.45 2.35
CA ALA A 75 5.24 6.60 2.64
C ALA A 75 6.10 7.85 2.79
N ASN A 76 5.77 8.90 2.05
CA ASN A 76 6.48 10.17 2.07
C ASN A 76 5.60 11.24 2.74
N HIS A 77 6.21 12.30 3.28
CA HIS A 77 5.49 13.41 3.95
C HIS A 77 4.57 12.95 5.08
N VAL A 78 5.02 11.97 5.87
CA VAL A 78 4.29 11.48 7.04
C VAL A 78 4.27 12.58 8.11
N VAL A 79 3.10 12.83 8.66
CA VAL A 79 2.87 13.81 9.74
C VAL A 79 2.16 13.14 10.90
N ASP A 80 2.34 13.67 12.11
CA ASP A 80 1.59 13.22 13.27
C ASP A 80 0.12 13.61 13.13
N GLU A 81 -0.79 12.68 13.40
CA GLU A 81 -2.23 12.89 13.31
C GLU A 81 -2.69 14.08 14.16
N LYS A 82 -2.05 14.34 15.31
CA LYS A 82 -2.36 15.48 16.21
C LYS A 82 -1.91 16.82 15.64
N GLN A 83 -0.95 16.81 14.73
CA GLN A 83 -0.38 18.02 14.10
C GLN A 83 -1.10 18.38 12.80
N VAL A 84 -1.94 17.48 12.28
CA VAL A 84 -2.82 17.79 11.16
C VAL A 84 -3.87 18.77 11.65
N GLN A 85 -3.56 20.06 11.54
CA GLN A 85 -4.60 21.08 11.53
C GLN A 85 -5.53 20.69 10.38
N GLN A 86 -6.81 20.46 10.68
CA GLN A 86 -7.83 20.49 9.64
C GLN A 86 -7.73 21.89 9.05
N LYS A 87 -6.95 22.04 7.97
CA LYS A 87 -7.05 23.22 7.13
C LYS A 87 -8.51 23.22 6.74
N ALA A 88 -9.27 24.14 7.32
CA ALA A 88 -10.52 24.55 6.75
C ALA A 88 -10.13 25.05 5.36
N GLU A 89 -10.23 24.16 4.38
CA GLU A 89 -10.22 24.57 3.00
C GLU A 89 -11.40 25.54 2.92
N ALA A 90 -11.09 26.83 2.81
CA ALA A 90 -12.10 27.84 2.62
C ALA A 90 -12.68 27.60 1.23
N GLU A 91 -13.66 26.72 1.14
CA GLU A 91 -14.35 26.43 -0.10
C GLU A 91 -15.29 27.58 -0.40
N GLN A 92 -15.17 28.14 -1.61
CA GLN A 92 -16.11 29.14 -2.09
C GLN A 92 -17.47 28.47 -2.29
N LEU A 93 -18.50 29.01 -1.64
CA LEU A 93 -19.85 28.51 -1.81
C LEU A 93 -20.39 28.91 -3.20
N ASP A 94 -20.99 27.96 -3.90
CA ASP A 94 -21.67 28.05 -5.18
C ASP A 94 -23.18 27.85 -4.97
N LEU A 95 -23.99 28.74 -5.53
CA LEU A 95 -25.46 28.71 -5.40
C LEU A 95 -26.10 27.46 -6.03
N PHE A 96 -25.42 26.77 -6.94
CA PHE A 96 -25.98 25.62 -7.65
C PHE A 96 -25.62 24.27 -7.01
N VAL A 97 -24.93 24.27 -5.87
CA VAL A 97 -24.54 23.06 -5.15
C VAL A 97 -25.55 22.72 -4.05
N ASP A 98 -26.01 21.47 -4.02
CA ASP A 98 -26.81 20.94 -2.92
C ASP A 98 -25.91 20.61 -1.72
N TYR A 99 -25.78 21.57 -0.81
CA TYR A 99 -24.97 21.46 0.41
C TYR A 99 -25.51 20.48 1.44
N ASP A 100 -26.81 20.17 1.42
CA ASP A 100 -27.38 19.16 2.32
C ASP A 100 -26.94 17.76 1.86
N ALA A 101 -27.02 17.50 0.54
CA ALA A 101 -26.52 16.25 -0.03
C ALA A 101 -25.01 16.07 0.17
N LEU A 102 -24.21 17.14 -0.01
CA LEU A 102 -22.76 17.11 0.22
C LEU A 102 -22.42 16.77 1.68
N ARG A 103 -23.03 17.46 2.64
CA ARG A 103 -22.83 17.20 4.07
C ARG A 103 -23.18 15.76 4.46
N GLN A 104 -24.30 15.24 3.96
CA GLN A 104 -24.68 13.85 4.21
C GLN A 104 -23.65 12.85 3.64
N GLN A 105 -23.04 13.13 2.49
CA GLN A 105 -21.99 12.29 1.93
C GLN A 105 -20.72 12.35 2.80
N GLU A 106 -20.30 13.54 3.23
CA GLU A 106 -19.13 13.71 4.09
C GLU A 106 -19.31 13.02 5.45
N GLU A 107 -20.48 13.13 6.08
CA GLU A 107 -20.78 12.46 7.34
C GLU A 107 -20.74 10.93 7.20
N LYS A 108 -21.33 10.39 6.12
CA LYS A 108 -21.24 8.95 5.81
C LYS A 108 -19.80 8.51 5.60
N GLU A 109 -19.00 9.32 4.91
CA GLU A 109 -17.59 9.03 4.68
C GLU A 109 -16.80 9.05 5.99
N ARG A 110 -16.97 10.08 6.82
CA ARG A 110 -16.33 10.19 8.14
C ARG A 110 -16.67 9.00 9.03
N ALA A 111 -17.96 8.63 9.12
CA ALA A 111 -18.40 7.48 9.88
C ALA A 111 -17.76 6.15 9.41
N GLN A 112 -17.57 5.99 8.09
CA GLN A 112 -16.86 4.82 7.54
C GLN A 112 -15.38 4.82 7.91
N LEU A 113 -14.72 5.98 7.85
CA LEU A 113 -13.30 6.12 8.20
C LEU A 113 -13.05 5.87 9.68
N ASP A 114 -13.92 6.36 10.56
CA ASP A 114 -13.82 6.14 12.00
C ASP A 114 -14.03 4.66 12.36
N LYS A 115 -15.00 4.01 11.72
CA LYS A 115 -15.21 2.57 11.86
C LYS A 115 -14.00 1.77 11.38
N GLU A 116 -13.41 2.12 10.24
CA GLU A 116 -12.19 1.50 9.72
C GLU A 116 -11.03 1.67 10.71
N LYS A 117 -10.83 2.88 11.23
CA LYS A 117 -9.77 3.20 12.19
C LYS A 117 -9.92 2.39 13.48
N ALA A 118 -11.13 2.31 14.02
CA ALA A 118 -11.40 1.51 15.22
C ALA A 118 -11.06 0.02 15.01
N LEU A 119 -11.40 -0.55 13.85
CA LEU A 119 -11.05 -1.94 13.51
C LEU A 119 -9.54 -2.15 13.38
N GLN A 120 -8.82 -1.22 12.75
CA GLN A 120 -7.36 -1.27 12.65
C GLN A 120 -6.72 -1.24 14.04
N GLN A 121 -7.17 -0.34 14.91
CA GLN A 121 -6.66 -0.22 16.29
C GLN A 121 -6.96 -1.48 17.10
N ALA A 122 -8.17 -2.02 17.03
CA ALA A 122 -8.53 -3.26 17.70
C ALA A 122 -7.64 -4.43 17.24
N THR A 123 -7.40 -4.56 15.94
CA THR A 123 -6.50 -5.58 15.38
C THR A 123 -5.08 -5.44 15.92
N LEU A 124 -4.56 -4.20 16.02
CA LEU A 124 -3.24 -3.94 16.58
C LEU A 124 -3.17 -4.28 18.07
N GLN A 125 -4.21 -3.97 18.86
CA GLN A 125 -4.28 -4.30 20.27
C GLN A 125 -4.29 -5.83 20.49
N ILE A 126 -5.09 -6.56 19.71
CA ILE A 126 -5.12 -8.04 19.75
C ILE A 126 -3.73 -8.60 19.44
N LYS A 127 -3.07 -8.12 18.39
CA LYS A 127 -1.72 -8.57 18.02
C LYS A 127 -0.67 -8.27 19.08
N LYS A 128 -0.77 -7.14 19.77
CA LYS A 128 0.13 -6.79 20.89
C LYS A 128 -0.09 -7.71 22.09
N LYS A 129 -1.33 -8.08 22.40
CA LYS A 129 -1.68 -8.89 23.58
C LYS A 129 -1.48 -10.39 23.36
N TYR A 130 -1.82 -10.90 22.18
CA TYR A 130 -1.89 -12.34 21.88
C TYR A 130 -0.86 -12.80 20.83
N GLY A 131 0.00 -11.89 20.36
CA GLY A 131 1.04 -12.19 19.38
C GLY A 131 0.63 -11.94 17.92
N LYS A 132 1.62 -11.95 17.02
CA LYS A 132 1.46 -11.54 15.63
C LYS A 132 0.52 -12.45 14.81
N ASN A 133 0.41 -13.73 15.21
CA ASN A 133 -0.46 -14.74 14.59
C ASN A 133 -1.90 -14.73 15.14
N ALA A 134 -2.23 -13.89 16.12
CA ALA A 134 -3.58 -13.85 16.71
C ALA A 134 -4.67 -13.41 15.73
N VAL A 135 -4.31 -12.62 14.70
CA VAL A 135 -5.22 -12.23 13.62
C VAL A 135 -4.52 -12.38 12.29
N LEU A 136 -5.04 -13.29 11.46
CA LEU A 136 -4.57 -13.57 10.11
C LEU A 136 -5.64 -13.20 9.08
N LYS A 137 -5.20 -12.89 7.86
CA LYS A 137 -6.08 -12.76 6.69
C LYS A 137 -6.14 -14.11 5.99
N GLY A 138 -7.23 -14.39 5.26
CA GLY A 138 -7.36 -15.63 4.46
C GLY A 138 -6.17 -15.88 3.53
N MET A 139 -5.70 -14.83 2.84
CA MET A 139 -4.49 -14.85 1.99
C MET A 139 -3.20 -15.30 2.71
N ASN A 140 -3.13 -15.23 4.04
CA ASN A 140 -1.95 -15.70 4.78
C ASN A 140 -1.90 -17.23 4.89
N LEU A 141 -2.98 -17.94 4.53
CA LEU A 141 -3.11 -19.38 4.59
C LEU A 141 -2.95 -20.05 3.22
N GLU A 142 -2.81 -19.26 2.15
CA GLU A 142 -2.58 -19.79 0.80
C GLU A 142 -1.22 -20.48 0.69
N GLU A 143 -1.13 -21.41 -0.26
CA GLU A 143 0.13 -22.09 -0.56
C GLU A 143 1.20 -21.09 -1.00
N GLY A 144 2.39 -21.18 -0.40
CA GLY A 144 3.48 -20.21 -0.62
C GLY A 144 3.41 -18.95 0.27
N ALA A 145 2.34 -18.74 1.05
CA ALA A 145 2.28 -17.66 2.02
C ALA A 145 3.22 -17.93 3.22
N ASN A 146 4.11 -16.98 3.50
CA ASN A 146 5.14 -17.11 4.55
C ASN A 146 4.81 -16.33 5.84
N THR A 147 3.62 -15.72 5.94
CA THR A 147 3.29 -14.81 7.05
C THR A 147 3.38 -15.48 8.42
N ILE A 148 2.86 -16.69 8.59
CA ILE A 148 2.87 -17.41 9.88
C ILE A 148 4.30 -17.72 10.31
N ARG A 149 5.08 -18.36 9.42
CA ARG A 149 6.49 -18.69 9.67
C ARG A 149 7.32 -17.45 9.97
N ARG A 150 7.11 -16.35 9.23
CA ARG A 150 7.81 -15.09 9.44
C ARG A 150 7.49 -14.47 10.80
N ASN A 151 6.23 -14.57 11.25
CA ASN A 151 5.82 -14.05 12.54
C ASN A 151 6.48 -14.78 13.72
N GLU A 152 6.89 -16.04 13.52
CA GLU A 152 7.66 -16.88 14.45
C GLU A 152 9.17 -16.67 14.34
N THR A 153 9.65 -15.75 13.50
CA THR A 153 11.08 -15.45 13.37
C THR A 153 11.45 -14.07 13.91
N ILE A 154 12.61 -13.97 14.55
CA ILE A 154 13.24 -12.72 14.98
C ILE A 154 14.60 -12.63 14.27
N GLY A 155 14.81 -11.59 13.47
CA GLY A 155 16.10 -11.38 12.78
C GLY A 155 16.49 -12.46 11.75
N GLY A 156 15.56 -13.33 11.33
CA GLY A 156 15.84 -14.43 10.40
C GLY A 156 16.06 -15.78 11.09
N HIS A 157 16.10 -15.82 12.41
CA HIS A 157 16.14 -17.05 13.21
C HIS A 157 14.74 -17.34 13.79
N LYS A 158 14.41 -18.62 13.95
CA LYS A 158 13.19 -19.00 14.67
C LYS A 158 13.29 -18.52 16.12
N ALA A 159 12.25 -17.85 16.57
CA ALA A 159 12.08 -17.38 17.94
C ALA A 159 11.68 -18.53 18.87
#